data_AF-A0AAV6YYP9-F1
#
_entry.id   AF-A0AAV6YYP9-F1
#
_cell.length_a   1.000
_cell.length_b   1.000
_cell.length_c   1.000
_cell.angle_alpha   90.00
_cell.angle_beta   90.00
_cell.angle_gamma   90.00
#
_symmetry.space_group_name_H-M   'P 1'
#
loop_
_entity.id
_entity.type
_entity.pdbx_description
1 polymer ?
#
loop_
_entity_poly.entity_id
_entity_poly.type
_entity_poly.pdbx_seq_one_letter_code
_entity_poly.pdbx_strand_id
1 'polypeptide(L)'
;MQSLTSFVLQDPCTAVYQLVNCVLALGPLCSQSSFFCPLSVSSSLGRRPGASAAFPQLLYNAALPYHSSAVLALALNTLTAPYRMSSSGFSMLHFAEALTFGGRKMLAATCSVPFPLAPAWSLPDALLPHMTSAPWRSVSPCQHPSTVFSQSVVLRGIPETRQTSSLPAGTRLPSSLHACESGSQVLQHYLSSLYSRALSTTHLLGAPCALGSTFPQFFSRFVTKDGFTMEQPQSEAPVVGHIPVMGALQASSALHQTLRVLCQEVSASDVRRWMNFSTAAVEQDDFREAVDTVRSLAHCYREGEESDDSD
;
A
#
# COMPACT_ATOMS: atom_id res chain seq x y z
N MET A 1 12.25 -18.78 -27.84
CA MET A 1 10.81 -18.55 -28.14
C MET A 1 10.48 -17.14 -27.71
N GLN A 2 10.10 -16.31 -28.69
CA GLN A 2 9.88 -14.88 -28.55
C GLN A 2 8.71 -14.61 -27.58
N SER A 3 8.98 -13.82 -26.53
CA SER A 3 7.96 -13.32 -25.62
C SER A 3 7.16 -12.25 -26.35
N LEU A 4 5.90 -12.57 -26.69
CA LEU A 4 4.92 -11.62 -27.17
C LEU A 4 4.54 -10.70 -26.01
N THR A 5 5.29 -9.60 -25.85
CA THR A 5 4.84 -8.43 -25.10
C THR A 5 3.61 -7.85 -25.80
N SER A 6 2.42 -8.30 -25.41
CA SER A 6 1.19 -7.59 -25.75
C SER A 6 1.11 -6.32 -24.90
N PHE A 7 1.89 -5.31 -25.26
CA PHE A 7 1.53 -3.93 -24.95
C PHE A 7 0.19 -3.70 -25.63
N VAL A 8 -0.89 -3.63 -24.85
CA VAL A 8 -2.08 -2.91 -25.33
C VAL A 8 -1.58 -1.49 -25.56
N LEU A 9 -1.37 -1.13 -26.82
CA LEU A 9 -1.06 0.23 -27.24
C LEU A 9 -2.22 1.10 -26.78
N GLN A 10 -2.09 1.68 -25.60
CA GLN A 10 -3.05 2.64 -25.09
C GLN A 10 -3.02 3.82 -26.05
N ASP A 11 -4.17 4.14 -26.64
CA ASP A 11 -4.33 5.27 -27.53
C ASP A 11 -3.75 6.53 -26.85
N PRO A 12 -2.80 7.25 -27.50
CA PRO A 12 -2.16 8.43 -26.91
C PRO A 12 -3.16 9.45 -26.37
N CYS A 13 -4.31 9.60 -27.03
CA CYS A 13 -5.38 10.49 -26.56
C CYS A 13 -5.95 10.01 -25.21
N THR A 14 -6.18 8.71 -25.06
CA THR A 14 -6.69 8.11 -23.82
C THR A 14 -5.74 8.31 -22.64
N ALA A 15 -4.42 8.20 -22.85
CA ALA A 15 -3.43 8.46 -21.81
C ALA A 15 -3.42 9.93 -21.33
N VAL A 16 -3.66 10.88 -22.24
CA VAL A 16 -3.77 12.30 -21.88
C VAL A 16 -5.06 12.59 -21.11
N TYR A 17 -6.20 12.01 -21.53
CA TYR A 17 -7.46 12.18 -20.79
C TYR A 17 -7.37 11.62 -19.37
N GLN A 18 -6.71 10.48 -19.17
CA GLN A 18 -6.48 9.93 -17.83
C GLN A 18 -5.65 10.88 -16.96
N LEU A 19 -4.62 11.49 -17.53
CA LEU A 19 -3.78 12.44 -16.82
C LEU A 19 -4.56 13.69 -16.39
N VAL A 20 -5.34 14.27 -17.32
CA VAL A 20 -6.20 15.43 -17.06
C VAL A 20 -7.26 15.11 -16.01
N ASN A 21 -7.94 13.98 -16.16
CA ASN A 21 -8.95 13.53 -15.20
C ASN A 21 -8.35 13.26 -13.82
N CYS A 22 -7.11 12.75 -13.75
CA CYS A 22 -6.42 12.54 -12.49
C CYS A 22 -6.21 13.87 -11.75
N VAL A 23 -5.67 14.89 -12.41
CA VAL A 23 -5.47 16.21 -11.80
C VAL A 23 -6.78 16.86 -11.39
N LEU A 24 -7.77 16.86 -12.29
CA LEU A 24 -9.10 17.44 -12.01
C LEU A 24 -9.82 16.72 -10.87
N ALA A 25 -9.60 15.42 -10.69
CA ALA A 25 -10.13 14.68 -9.54
C ALA A 25 -9.38 14.98 -8.24
N LEU A 26 -8.05 15.14 -8.31
CA LEU A 26 -7.23 15.40 -7.12
C LEU A 26 -7.53 16.75 -6.48
N GLY A 27 -7.84 17.80 -7.24
CA GLY A 27 -8.17 19.13 -6.70
C GLY A 27 -9.30 19.08 -5.65
N PRO A 28 -10.53 18.66 -6.02
CA PRO A 28 -11.64 18.50 -5.09
C PRO A 28 -11.35 17.51 -3.97
N LEU A 29 -10.64 16.40 -4.24
CA LEU A 29 -10.23 15.45 -3.19
C LEU A 29 -9.36 16.12 -2.14
N CYS A 30 -8.42 17.00 -2.52
CA CYS A 30 -7.59 17.74 -1.57
C CYS A 30 -8.44 18.68 -0.69
N SER A 31 -9.43 19.36 -1.26
CA SER A 31 -10.19 20.37 -0.52
C SER A 31 -11.34 19.79 0.31
N GLN A 32 -11.99 18.74 -0.19
CA GLN A 32 -13.28 18.25 0.33
C GLN A 32 -13.21 16.89 1.04
N SER A 33 -12.06 16.21 1.00
CA SER A 33 -11.86 14.97 1.77
C SER A 33 -11.00 15.19 3.02
N SER A 34 -11.22 14.36 4.04
CA SER A 34 -10.33 14.26 5.21
C SER A 34 -8.99 13.64 4.80
N PHE A 35 -9.03 12.63 3.92
CA PHE A 35 -7.89 12.06 3.22
C PHE A 35 -8.40 11.24 2.02
N PHE A 36 -7.49 10.89 1.11
CA PHE A 36 -7.76 9.97 0.01
C PHE A 36 -6.55 9.07 -0.29
N CYS A 37 -6.78 7.90 -0.86
CA CYS A 37 -5.74 6.93 -1.17
C CYS A 37 -5.95 6.35 -2.57
N PRO A 38 -5.22 6.81 -3.59
CA PRO A 38 -5.28 6.22 -4.93
C PRO A 38 -4.76 4.78 -4.90
N LEU A 39 -5.50 3.86 -5.51
CA LEU A 39 -5.12 2.45 -5.54
C LEU A 39 -4.70 2.05 -6.95
N SER A 40 -3.55 1.40 -7.04
CA SER A 40 -3.01 0.90 -8.29
C SER A 40 -1.94 -0.15 -8.01
N VAL A 41 -1.92 -1.22 -8.79
CA VAL A 41 -0.76 -2.12 -8.82
C VAL A 41 0.39 -1.52 -9.63
N SER A 42 0.17 -0.45 -10.39
CA SER A 42 1.20 0.30 -11.11
C SER A 42 1.79 1.39 -10.22
N SER A 43 3.10 1.60 -10.32
CA SER A 43 3.83 2.59 -9.51
C SER A 43 3.66 4.05 -9.95
N SER A 44 2.81 4.36 -10.94
CA SER A 44 2.70 5.71 -11.54
C SER A 44 1.26 6.17 -11.69
N LEU A 45 1.02 7.46 -11.46
CA LEU A 45 -0.20 8.22 -11.81
C LEU A 45 -0.12 8.86 -13.20
N GLY A 46 1.06 8.84 -13.82
CA GLY A 46 1.32 9.52 -15.08
C GLY A 46 0.71 8.84 -16.30
N ARG A 47 1.00 9.39 -17.48
CA ARG A 47 0.48 8.92 -18.78
C ARG A 47 0.81 7.47 -19.08
N ARG A 48 1.96 6.98 -18.59
CA ARG A 48 2.41 5.61 -18.81
C ARG A 48 2.25 4.80 -17.52
N PRO A 49 1.67 3.59 -17.59
CA PRO A 49 1.70 2.66 -16.48
C PRO A 49 3.14 2.45 -16.02
N GLY A 50 3.37 2.62 -14.72
CA GLY A 50 4.65 2.30 -14.10
C GLY A 50 4.84 0.79 -14.00
N ALA A 51 5.97 0.38 -13.40
CA ALA A 51 6.19 -1.03 -13.09
C ALA A 51 5.07 -1.55 -12.18
N SER A 52 4.57 -2.75 -12.48
CA SER A 52 3.56 -3.41 -11.65
C SER A 52 4.19 -4.01 -10.39
N ALA A 53 3.48 -3.94 -9.26
CA ALA A 53 3.92 -4.42 -7.97
C ALA A 53 4.20 -5.94 -8.00
N ALA A 54 5.45 -6.34 -7.79
CA ALA A 54 5.83 -7.75 -7.80
C ALA A 54 5.67 -8.38 -6.40
N PHE A 55 4.63 -9.19 -6.22
CA PHE A 55 4.41 -9.93 -4.97
C PHE A 55 5.11 -11.30 -5.04
N PRO A 56 5.94 -11.67 -4.05
CA PRO A 56 6.78 -12.87 -4.14
C PRO A 56 6.03 -14.18 -4.40
N GLN A 57 4.80 -14.32 -3.89
CA GLN A 57 4.03 -15.57 -3.95
C GLN A 57 2.78 -15.48 -4.83
N LEU A 58 2.60 -14.38 -5.58
CA LEU A 58 1.49 -14.22 -6.51
C LEU A 58 1.97 -14.23 -7.95
N LEU A 59 1.40 -15.14 -8.73
CA LEU A 59 1.56 -15.29 -10.17
C LEU A 59 0.46 -14.53 -10.92
N TYR A 60 0.15 -13.32 -10.46
CA TYR A 60 -0.93 -12.52 -11.02
C TYR A 60 -0.48 -11.80 -12.31
N ASN A 61 -1.42 -11.57 -13.24
CA ASN A 61 -1.16 -10.80 -14.45
C ASN A 61 -1.74 -9.38 -14.28
N ALA A 62 -0.86 -8.38 -14.15
CA ALA A 62 -1.27 -6.99 -13.95
C ALA A 62 -2.08 -6.39 -15.12
N ALA A 63 -1.96 -6.96 -16.32
CA ALA A 63 -2.73 -6.54 -17.49
C ALA A 63 -4.20 -7.02 -17.45
N LEU A 64 -4.54 -7.99 -16.60
CA LEU A 64 -5.91 -8.44 -16.42
C LEU A 64 -6.58 -7.65 -15.29
N PRO A 65 -7.61 -6.83 -15.58
CA PRO A 65 -8.29 -6.02 -14.56
C PRO A 65 -8.81 -6.87 -13.40
N TYR A 66 -9.25 -8.10 -13.69
CA TYR A 66 -9.72 -9.03 -12.67
C TYR A 66 -8.62 -9.42 -11.66
N HIS A 67 -7.39 -9.68 -12.13
CA HIS A 67 -6.26 -10.02 -11.25
C HIS A 67 -5.83 -8.80 -10.43
N SER A 68 -5.64 -7.65 -11.09
CA SER A 68 -5.25 -6.41 -10.42
C SER A 68 -6.30 -5.99 -9.39
N SER A 69 -7.59 -6.08 -9.72
CA SER A 69 -8.69 -5.78 -8.81
C SER A 69 -8.73 -6.75 -7.62
N ALA A 70 -8.43 -8.03 -7.83
CA ALA A 70 -8.37 -9.00 -6.74
C ALA A 70 -7.25 -8.65 -5.73
N VAL A 71 -6.07 -8.25 -6.21
CA VAL A 71 -4.97 -7.79 -5.33
C VAL A 71 -5.38 -6.52 -4.55
N LEU A 72 -5.96 -5.52 -5.23
CA LEU A 72 -6.42 -4.29 -4.59
C LEU A 72 -7.55 -4.56 -3.58
N ALA A 73 -8.44 -5.50 -3.89
CA ALA A 73 -9.51 -5.93 -2.99
C ALA A 73 -8.97 -6.58 -1.72
N LEU A 74 -7.90 -7.39 -1.80
CA LEU A 74 -7.25 -7.96 -0.61
C LEU A 74 -6.66 -6.88 0.30
N ALA A 75 -5.99 -5.89 -0.31
CA ALA A 75 -5.46 -4.76 0.42
C ALA A 75 -6.59 -3.98 1.11
N LEU A 76 -7.63 -3.57 0.37
CA LEU A 76 -8.78 -2.86 0.91
C LEU A 76 -9.51 -3.63 1.99
N ASN A 77 -9.75 -4.94 1.78
CA ASN A 77 -10.41 -5.81 2.74
C ASN A 77 -9.65 -5.88 4.06
N THR A 78 -8.32 -5.78 4.01
CA THR A 78 -7.45 -5.77 5.19
C THR A 78 -7.39 -4.38 5.84
N LEU A 79 -7.12 -3.32 5.07
CA LEU A 79 -7.02 -1.94 5.56
C LEU A 79 -8.31 -1.46 6.23
N THR A 80 -9.46 -1.88 5.71
CA THR A 80 -10.78 -1.51 6.25
C THR A 80 -11.32 -2.50 7.29
N ALA A 81 -10.61 -3.60 7.56
CA ALA A 81 -11.08 -4.63 8.50
C ALA A 81 -11.35 -4.07 9.91
N PRO A 82 -10.50 -3.21 10.49
CA PRO A 82 -10.74 -2.68 11.83
C PRO A 82 -12.10 -1.98 11.95
N TYR A 83 -12.58 -1.27 10.92
CA TYR A 83 -13.84 -0.51 10.94
C TYR A 83 -15.11 -1.33 10.73
N ARG A 84 -14.96 -2.60 10.34
CA ARG A 84 -16.11 -3.48 10.05
C ARG A 84 -16.38 -4.49 11.16
N MET A 85 -15.56 -4.49 12.21
CA MET A 85 -15.70 -5.41 13.34
C MET A 85 -16.55 -4.76 14.43
N SER A 86 -17.51 -5.50 14.96
CA SER A 86 -18.42 -5.03 16.03
C SER A 86 -17.69 -4.72 17.34
N SER A 87 -16.52 -5.31 17.56
CA SER A 87 -15.65 -5.07 18.73
C SER A 87 -14.78 -3.82 18.61
N SER A 88 -14.89 -3.07 17.51
CA SER A 88 -14.00 -1.96 17.21
C SER A 88 -14.60 -0.62 17.63
N GLY A 89 -13.86 0.14 18.45
CA GLY A 89 -14.22 1.51 18.86
C GLY A 89 -13.62 2.58 17.95
N PHE A 90 -13.24 2.24 16.71
CA PHE A 90 -12.41 3.14 15.89
C PHE A 90 -13.23 4.25 15.25
N SER A 91 -12.81 5.48 15.54
CA SER A 91 -13.32 6.68 14.87
C SER A 91 -12.55 6.93 13.57
N MET A 92 -13.25 6.96 12.45
CA MET A 92 -12.67 7.35 11.15
C MET A 92 -12.12 8.79 11.18
N LEU A 93 -12.67 9.65 12.04
CA LEU A 93 -12.20 11.01 12.24
C LEU A 93 -10.80 11.02 12.86
N HIS A 94 -10.60 10.35 14.00
CA HIS A 94 -9.29 10.27 14.64
C HIS A 94 -8.26 9.53 13.79
N PHE A 95 -8.71 8.53 13.02
CA PHE A 95 -7.86 7.88 12.04
C PHE A 95 -7.34 8.83 10.97
N ALA A 96 -8.23 9.65 10.39
CA ALA A 96 -7.83 10.65 9.41
C ALA A 96 -6.84 11.64 10.02
N GLU A 97 -7.14 12.20 11.20
CA GLU A 97 -6.28 13.15 11.92
C GLU A 97 -4.88 12.59 12.21
N ALA A 98 -4.80 11.32 12.64
CA ALA A 98 -3.53 10.67 12.94
C ALA A 98 -2.64 10.49 11.71
N LEU A 99 -3.23 10.37 10.52
CA LEU A 99 -2.48 10.14 9.28
C LEU A 99 -2.20 11.42 8.49
N THR A 100 -3.04 12.45 8.57
CA THR A 100 -2.98 13.62 7.67
C THR A 100 -2.41 14.91 8.25
N PHE A 101 -1.61 14.81 9.31
CA PHE A 101 -0.94 15.98 9.89
C PHE A 101 -0.10 16.75 8.85
N GLY A 102 -0.03 18.08 8.98
CA GLY A 102 0.76 18.94 8.07
C GLY A 102 0.17 19.10 6.66
N GLY A 103 -1.15 18.92 6.49
CA GLY A 103 -1.83 19.07 5.20
C GLY A 103 -1.68 17.87 4.26
N ARG A 104 -1.08 16.77 4.74
CA ARG A 104 -0.83 15.55 3.97
C ARG A 104 -2.10 14.70 3.80
N LYS A 105 -2.95 15.08 2.84
CA LYS A 105 -4.24 14.42 2.61
C LYS A 105 -4.21 13.17 1.72
N MET A 106 -3.18 13.00 0.89
CA MET A 106 -2.99 11.77 0.13
C MET A 106 -2.25 10.71 0.97
N LEU A 107 -2.73 9.48 0.94
CA LEU A 107 -2.05 8.33 1.54
C LEU A 107 -1.61 7.36 0.44
N ALA A 108 -0.56 6.61 0.74
CA ALA A 108 -0.14 5.46 -0.04
C ALA A 108 -0.54 4.18 0.71
N ALA A 109 -1.18 3.25 0.00
CA ALA A 109 -1.48 1.92 0.48
C ALA A 109 -0.38 0.94 0.09
N THR A 110 0.00 0.08 1.02
CA THR A 110 0.90 -1.05 0.81
C THR A 110 0.26 -2.33 1.33
N CYS A 111 0.63 -3.48 0.77
CA CYS A 111 0.22 -4.77 1.30
C CYS A 111 1.24 -5.88 1.09
N SER A 112 1.18 -6.89 1.97
CA SER A 112 1.90 -8.15 1.88
C SER A 112 0.86 -9.25 1.73
N VAL A 113 0.79 -9.85 0.55
CA VAL A 113 -0.24 -10.83 0.16
C VAL A 113 0.40 -12.07 -0.49
N PRO A 114 0.32 -13.25 0.16
CA PRO A 114 0.15 -13.42 1.60
C PRO A 114 1.30 -12.79 2.40
N PHE A 115 1.05 -12.50 3.67
CA PHE A 115 2.12 -12.17 4.62
C PHE A 115 3.04 -13.39 4.82
N PRO A 116 4.38 -13.22 4.80
CA PRO A 116 5.33 -14.34 4.86
C PRO A 116 5.37 -14.97 6.25
N LEU A 117 4.46 -15.91 6.50
CA LEU A 117 4.40 -16.68 7.74
C LEU A 117 4.49 -18.17 7.42
N ALA A 118 5.53 -18.84 7.92
CA ALA A 118 5.68 -20.28 7.78
C ALA A 118 4.80 -21.04 8.79
N PRO A 119 4.38 -22.29 8.48
CA PRO A 119 3.49 -23.06 9.33
C PRO A 119 3.99 -23.32 10.76
N ALA A 120 5.30 -23.25 11.03
CA ALA A 120 5.88 -23.46 12.36
C ALA A 120 6.33 -22.16 13.04
N TRP A 121 6.22 -21.01 12.36
CA TRP A 121 6.76 -19.75 12.85
C TRP A 121 5.76 -19.00 13.74
N SER A 122 6.29 -18.28 14.72
CA SER A 122 5.60 -17.22 15.44
C SER A 122 5.72 -15.89 14.67
N LEU A 123 4.94 -14.88 15.08
CA LEU A 123 5.00 -13.54 14.49
C LEU A 123 6.39 -12.91 14.62
N PRO A 124 7.09 -12.96 15.78
CA PRO A 124 8.48 -12.54 15.87
C PRO A 124 9.41 -13.23 14.86
N ASP A 125 9.26 -14.55 14.65
CA ASP A 125 10.07 -15.30 13.68
C ASP A 125 9.81 -14.81 12.24
N ALA A 126 8.54 -14.58 11.89
CA ALA A 126 8.14 -14.10 10.57
C ALA A 126 8.63 -12.67 10.28
N LEU A 127 8.71 -11.82 11.30
CA LEU A 127 9.16 -10.44 11.14
C LEU A 127 10.69 -10.33 11.15
N LEU A 128 11.41 -11.18 11.87
CA LEU A 128 12.87 -11.11 12.04
C LEU A 128 13.67 -10.92 10.73
N PRO A 129 13.37 -11.62 9.62
CA PRO A 129 14.06 -11.39 8.34
C PRO A 129 13.82 -10.00 7.72
N HIS A 130 12.82 -9.27 8.21
CA HIS A 130 12.31 -8.01 7.65
C HIS A 130 12.64 -6.78 8.51
N MET A 131 13.60 -6.88 9.44
CA MET A 131 14.00 -5.76 10.32
C MET A 131 14.59 -4.55 9.59
N THR A 132 14.97 -4.69 8.32
CA THR A 132 15.50 -3.59 7.49
C THR A 132 14.53 -3.09 6.43
N SER A 133 13.56 -3.92 6.03
CA SER A 133 12.58 -3.59 5.01
C SER A 133 11.34 -4.44 5.18
N ALA A 134 10.18 -3.78 5.26
CA ALA A 134 8.92 -4.46 5.44
C ALA A 134 8.55 -5.34 4.24
N PRO A 135 7.88 -6.50 4.45
CA PRO A 135 7.58 -7.47 3.41
C PRO A 135 6.37 -7.10 2.53
N TRP A 136 6.05 -5.82 2.40
CA TRP A 136 4.91 -5.33 1.61
C TRP A 136 5.35 -4.70 0.29
N ARG A 137 4.39 -4.59 -0.63
CA ARG A 137 4.51 -3.88 -1.91
C ARG A 137 3.50 -2.75 -1.95
N SER A 138 3.84 -1.69 -2.68
CA SER A 138 2.89 -0.60 -2.91
C SER A 138 1.72 -1.11 -3.75
N VAL A 139 0.51 -0.80 -3.29
CA VAL A 139 -0.75 -0.90 -4.03
C VAL A 139 -1.35 0.48 -4.27
N SER A 140 -0.47 1.48 -4.23
CA SER A 140 -0.69 2.85 -4.66
C SER A 140 0.35 3.24 -5.71
N PRO A 141 0.09 4.28 -6.51
CA PRO A 141 0.99 4.76 -7.57
C PRO A 141 2.18 5.53 -6.99
N CYS A 142 2.95 4.86 -6.15
CA CYS A 142 4.10 5.37 -5.42
C CYS A 142 5.23 4.34 -5.48
N GLN A 143 6.46 4.82 -5.36
CA GLN A 143 7.65 3.98 -5.31
C GLN A 143 8.24 4.02 -3.89
N HIS A 144 8.83 2.90 -3.48
CA HIS A 144 9.61 2.76 -2.24
C HIS A 144 11.08 2.52 -2.58
N PRO A 145 12.04 2.81 -1.68
CA PRO A 145 11.89 3.24 -0.28
C PRO A 145 11.53 4.73 -0.12
N SER A 146 10.95 5.09 1.03
CA SER A 146 10.61 6.47 1.41
C SER A 146 10.58 6.64 2.93
N THR A 147 10.76 7.88 3.39
CA THR A 147 10.55 8.24 4.79
C THR A 147 9.07 8.26 5.09
N VAL A 148 8.65 7.52 6.12
CA VAL A 148 7.26 7.47 6.58
C VAL A 148 7.07 8.51 7.68
N PHE A 149 6.06 9.37 7.53
CA PHE A 149 5.69 10.38 8.51
C PHE A 149 4.66 9.84 9.51
N SER A 150 3.66 9.14 8.99
CA SER A 150 2.61 8.50 9.76
C SER A 150 2.12 7.26 9.03
N GLN A 151 1.64 6.28 9.79
CA GLN A 151 1.10 5.05 9.23
C GLN A 151 0.04 4.41 10.13
N SER A 152 -0.85 3.67 9.47
CA SER A 152 -1.73 2.71 10.12
C SER A 152 -1.54 1.36 9.48
N VAL A 153 -1.20 0.38 10.30
CA VAL A 153 -0.82 -0.96 9.87
C VAL A 153 -1.80 -1.97 10.43
N VAL A 154 -2.38 -2.77 9.55
CA VAL A 154 -3.27 -3.88 9.90
C VAL A 154 -2.60 -5.19 9.50
N LEU A 155 -2.35 -6.06 10.46
CA LEU A 155 -1.93 -7.44 10.24
C LEU A 155 -3.06 -8.36 10.66
N ARG A 156 -3.44 -9.30 9.79
CA ARG A 156 -4.49 -10.27 10.09
C ARG A 156 -4.12 -11.70 9.71
N GLY A 157 -4.77 -12.66 10.37
CA GLY A 157 -4.59 -14.09 10.09
C GLY A 157 -3.46 -14.75 10.87
N ILE A 158 -3.05 -14.15 11.99
CA ILE A 158 -2.08 -14.73 12.89
C ILE A 158 -2.83 -15.29 14.11
N PRO A 159 -2.88 -16.63 14.28
CA PRO A 159 -3.51 -17.24 15.45
C PRO A 159 -2.90 -16.71 16.74
N GLU A 160 -3.71 -16.47 17.77
CA GLU A 160 -3.26 -15.91 19.06
C GLU A 160 -2.08 -16.68 19.66
N THR A 161 -2.10 -18.00 19.56
CA THR A 161 -1.02 -18.90 20.02
C THR A 161 0.32 -18.68 19.32
N ARG A 162 0.36 -17.96 18.20
CA ARG A 162 1.55 -17.68 17.40
C ARG A 162 1.91 -16.20 17.37
N GLN A 163 1.16 -15.35 18.06
CA GLN A 163 1.39 -13.90 18.04
C GLN A 163 2.63 -13.50 18.86
N THR A 164 3.03 -14.33 19.81
CA THR A 164 4.22 -14.15 20.65
C THR A 164 5.13 -15.37 20.56
N SER A 165 6.34 -15.24 21.10
CA SER A 165 7.27 -16.35 21.15
C SER A 165 6.79 -17.43 22.13
N SER A 166 6.86 -18.70 21.72
CA SER A 166 6.59 -19.86 22.59
C SER A 166 7.88 -20.53 23.07
N LEU A 167 9.00 -19.80 23.12
CA LEU A 167 10.30 -20.36 23.50
C LEU A 167 10.31 -20.83 24.96
N PRO A 168 10.94 -21.98 25.28
CA PRO A 168 11.07 -22.45 26.66
C PRO A 168 11.80 -21.44 27.56
N ALA A 169 11.41 -21.39 28.83
CA ALA A 169 12.06 -20.55 29.83
C ALA A 169 13.58 -20.84 29.91
N GLY A 170 14.39 -19.78 29.94
CA GLY A 170 15.86 -19.88 29.96
C GLY A 170 16.53 -19.97 28.58
N THR A 171 15.75 -20.05 27.50
CA THR A 171 16.31 -19.99 26.13
C THR A 171 16.74 -18.56 25.80
N ARG A 172 17.92 -18.41 25.16
CA ARG A 172 18.37 -17.09 24.66
C ARG A 172 17.40 -16.60 23.57
N LEU A 173 16.88 -15.39 23.76
CA LEU A 173 15.95 -14.78 22.80
C LEU A 173 16.67 -14.42 21.48
N PRO A 174 16.12 -14.81 20.31
CA PRO A 174 16.71 -14.48 19.01
C PRO A 174 16.71 -12.98 18.71
N SER A 175 15.71 -12.24 19.18
CA SER A 175 15.60 -10.79 19.03
C SER A 175 14.72 -10.17 20.12
N SER A 176 14.73 -8.84 20.23
CA SER A 176 13.86 -8.09 21.14
C SER A 176 12.36 -8.31 20.87
N LEU A 177 11.97 -8.66 19.64
CA LEU A 177 10.58 -9.02 19.33
C LEU A 177 10.12 -10.28 20.07
N HIS A 178 11.04 -11.19 20.40
CA HIS A 178 10.73 -12.43 21.11
C HIS A 178 10.52 -12.19 22.62
N ALA A 179 10.85 -10.99 23.12
CA ALA A 179 10.61 -10.60 24.50
C ALA A 179 9.20 -10.02 24.73
N CYS A 180 8.45 -9.70 23.68
CA CYS A 180 7.14 -9.08 23.79
C CYS A 180 6.08 -10.05 24.36
N GLU A 181 5.21 -9.53 25.21
CA GLU A 181 4.19 -10.32 25.93
C GLU A 181 2.87 -10.43 25.15
N SER A 182 2.69 -9.62 24.11
CA SER A 182 1.50 -9.66 23.24
C SER A 182 1.86 -9.42 21.78
N GLY A 183 1.02 -9.93 20.87
CA GLY A 183 1.20 -9.71 19.43
C GLY A 183 1.16 -8.24 19.02
N SER A 184 0.31 -7.44 19.67
CA SER A 184 0.26 -6.00 19.44
C SER A 184 1.58 -5.32 19.79
N GLN A 185 2.23 -5.71 20.90
CA GLN A 185 3.55 -5.22 21.26
C GLN A 185 4.61 -5.67 20.23
N VAL A 186 4.56 -6.92 19.74
CA VAL A 186 5.47 -7.40 18.68
C VAL A 186 5.35 -6.51 17.44
N LEU A 187 4.14 -6.29 16.95
CA LEU A 187 3.90 -5.48 15.74
C LEU A 187 4.31 -4.01 15.94
N GLN A 188 3.98 -3.43 17.10
CA GLN A 188 4.38 -2.06 17.44
C GLN A 188 5.90 -1.93 17.51
N HIS A 189 6.58 -2.84 18.21
CA HIS A 189 8.03 -2.82 18.38
C HIS A 189 8.77 -3.02 17.05
N TYR A 190 8.24 -3.87 16.17
CA TYR A 190 8.74 -4.03 14.80
C TYR A 190 8.66 -2.71 14.01
N LEU A 191 7.51 -2.05 14.02
CA LEU A 191 7.30 -0.82 13.26
C LEU A 191 8.09 0.35 13.82
N SER A 192 8.26 0.46 15.13
CA SER A 192 9.14 1.47 15.73
C SER A 192 10.60 1.24 15.39
N SER A 193 11.00 -0.03 15.19
CA SER A 193 12.36 -0.37 14.74
C SER A 193 12.59 0.01 13.28
N LEU A 194 11.59 -0.21 12.41
CA LEU A 194 11.68 0.14 10.98
C LEU A 194 11.50 1.64 10.70
N TYR A 195 10.61 2.29 11.44
CA TYR A 195 10.15 3.65 11.18
C TYR A 195 10.17 4.47 12.47
N SER A 196 11.36 4.68 13.02
CA SER A 196 11.56 5.33 14.33
C SER A 196 10.96 6.73 14.44
N ARG A 197 10.84 7.46 13.33
CA ARG A 197 10.27 8.82 13.26
C ARG A 197 8.78 8.84 12.94
N ALA A 198 8.18 7.71 12.60
CA ALA A 198 6.80 7.65 12.13
C ALA A 198 5.79 7.47 13.26
N LEU A 199 4.73 8.27 13.24
CA LEU A 199 3.55 8.01 14.08
C LEU A 199 2.84 6.75 13.57
N SER A 200 2.86 5.68 14.37
CA SER A 200 2.39 4.37 13.93
C SER A 200 1.22 3.88 14.78
N THR A 201 0.09 3.61 14.13
CA THR A 201 -1.04 2.89 14.70
C THR A 201 -1.03 1.44 14.20
N THR A 202 -1.31 0.49 15.08
CA THR A 202 -1.20 -0.94 14.77
C THR A 202 -2.46 -1.69 15.14
N HIS A 203 -2.84 -2.64 14.28
CA HIS A 203 -3.98 -3.50 14.48
C HIS A 203 -3.61 -4.93 14.14
N LEU A 204 -3.79 -5.83 15.11
CA LEU A 204 -3.57 -7.25 14.93
C LEU A 204 -4.91 -7.98 15.06
N LEU A 205 -5.30 -8.69 14.00
CA LEU A 205 -6.57 -9.40 13.92
C LEU A 205 -6.31 -10.91 13.79
N GLY A 206 -6.94 -11.72 14.64
CA GLY A 206 -6.77 -13.18 14.58
C GLY A 206 -7.31 -13.80 13.29
N ALA A 207 -8.47 -13.33 12.81
CA ALA A 207 -9.15 -13.92 11.65
C ALA A 207 -8.40 -13.65 10.32
N PRO A 208 -8.05 -14.68 9.53
CA PRO A 208 -7.41 -14.51 8.24
C PRO A 208 -8.34 -13.87 7.21
N CYS A 209 -7.78 -13.44 6.08
CA CYS A 209 -8.58 -12.96 4.96
C CYS A 209 -9.14 -14.18 4.20
N ALA A 210 -10.46 -14.37 4.25
CA ALA A 210 -11.13 -15.43 3.49
C ALA A 210 -11.19 -15.07 2.00
N LEU A 211 -10.91 -16.07 1.15
CA LEU A 211 -10.97 -15.97 -0.30
C LEU A 211 -12.25 -16.65 -0.78
N GLY A 212 -13.09 -15.90 -1.51
CA GLY A 212 -14.32 -16.43 -2.08
C GLY A 212 -14.05 -17.47 -3.17
N SER A 213 -15.07 -18.25 -3.52
CA SER A 213 -14.99 -19.25 -4.61
C SER A 213 -14.63 -18.65 -5.97
N THR A 214 -14.97 -17.38 -6.17
CA THR A 214 -14.66 -16.60 -7.37
C THR A 214 -13.37 -15.79 -7.25
N PHE A 215 -12.53 -16.04 -6.23
CA PHE A 215 -11.24 -15.38 -6.12
C PHE A 215 -10.22 -16.07 -7.05
N PRO A 216 -9.43 -15.32 -7.84
CA PRO A 216 -8.43 -15.93 -8.73
C PRO A 216 -7.33 -16.64 -7.94
N GLN A 217 -7.12 -17.93 -8.23
CA GLN A 217 -6.14 -18.78 -7.57
C GLN A 217 -4.73 -18.61 -8.17
N PHE A 218 -4.25 -17.37 -8.24
CA PHE A 218 -2.92 -17.03 -8.79
C PHE A 218 -1.79 -17.22 -7.76
N PHE A 219 -1.95 -18.07 -6.75
CA PHE A 219 -0.92 -18.32 -5.75
C PHE A 219 0.15 -19.27 -6.29
N SER A 220 1.39 -19.06 -5.88
CA SER A 220 2.49 -19.97 -6.20
C SER A 220 2.33 -21.31 -5.45
N ARG A 221 3.12 -22.31 -5.85
CA ARG A 221 3.17 -23.62 -5.15
C ARG A 221 3.85 -23.56 -3.77
N PHE A 222 4.33 -22.41 -3.35
CA PHE A 222 4.93 -22.20 -2.03
C PHE A 222 3.91 -21.68 -1.01
N VAL A 223 2.63 -21.62 -1.37
CA VAL A 223 1.54 -21.20 -0.49
C VAL A 223 0.68 -22.41 -0.14
N THR A 224 0.35 -22.59 1.15
CA THR A 224 -0.54 -23.67 1.61
C THR A 224 -2.02 -23.34 1.36
N LYS A 225 -2.91 -24.32 1.57
CA LYS A 225 -4.38 -24.11 1.55
C LYS A 225 -4.85 -23.01 2.53
N ASP A 226 -4.12 -22.85 3.63
CA ASP A 226 -4.37 -21.85 4.69
C ASP A 226 -3.58 -20.55 4.47
N GLY A 227 -2.85 -20.44 3.36
CA GLY A 227 -2.17 -19.21 2.95
C GLY A 227 -0.79 -18.99 3.56
N PHE A 228 -0.25 -19.97 4.30
CA PHE A 228 1.10 -19.90 4.87
C PHE A 228 2.16 -20.12 3.79
N THR A 229 3.31 -19.45 3.94
CA THR A 229 4.43 -19.58 3.01
C THR A 229 5.35 -20.73 3.38
N MET A 230 5.90 -21.43 2.40
CA MET A 230 6.80 -22.56 2.61
C MET A 230 8.11 -22.37 1.85
N GLU A 231 9.16 -23.03 2.32
CA GLU A 231 10.47 -23.03 1.65
C GLU A 231 10.49 -23.97 0.44
N GLN A 232 9.73 -25.07 0.49
CA GLN A 232 9.67 -26.06 -0.58
C GLN A 232 8.33 -25.99 -1.33
N PRO A 233 8.34 -26.17 -2.67
CA PRO A 233 7.12 -26.13 -3.45
C PRO A 233 6.28 -27.39 -3.23
N GLN A 234 4.96 -27.23 -3.25
CA GLN A 234 4.03 -28.36 -3.30
C GLN A 234 4.06 -29.04 -4.67
N SER A 235 3.72 -30.33 -4.70
CA SER A 235 3.55 -31.09 -5.94
C SER A 235 2.50 -30.45 -6.85
N GLU A 236 1.40 -30.00 -6.25
CA GLU A 236 0.28 -29.34 -6.92
C GLU A 236 -0.02 -27.99 -6.27
N ALA A 237 -0.52 -27.04 -7.05
CA ALA A 237 -0.97 -25.75 -6.51
C ALA A 237 -2.29 -25.95 -5.76
N PRO A 238 -2.36 -25.65 -4.45
CA PRO A 238 -3.58 -25.84 -3.70
C PRO A 238 -4.59 -24.75 -4.03
N VAL A 239 -5.87 -25.06 -3.86
CA VAL A 239 -6.91 -24.03 -3.76
C VAL A 239 -6.75 -23.37 -2.39
N VAL A 240 -6.31 -22.12 -2.40
CA VAL A 240 -6.12 -21.31 -1.18
C VAL A 240 -7.45 -20.72 -0.76
N GLY A 241 -7.89 -21.05 0.44
CA GLY A 241 -9.18 -20.59 1.00
C GLY A 241 -9.04 -19.37 1.90
N HIS A 242 -7.88 -19.20 2.55
CA HIS A 242 -7.61 -18.12 3.47
C HIS A 242 -6.15 -17.69 3.36
N ILE A 243 -5.85 -16.42 3.65
CA ILE A 243 -4.48 -15.92 3.70
C ILE A 243 -4.26 -14.96 4.87
N PRO A 244 -3.07 -14.99 5.51
CA PRO A 244 -2.63 -13.89 6.34
C PRO A 244 -2.26 -12.71 5.44
N VAL A 245 -2.63 -11.49 5.86
CA VAL A 245 -2.38 -10.28 5.08
C VAL A 245 -1.91 -9.18 6.01
N MET A 246 -0.87 -8.47 5.59
CA MET A 246 -0.44 -7.22 6.21
C MET A 246 -0.76 -6.09 5.24
N GLY A 247 -1.38 -5.02 5.70
CA GLY A 247 -1.63 -3.82 4.91
C GLY A 247 -1.26 -2.58 5.71
N ALA A 248 -0.78 -1.55 5.03
CA ALA A 248 -0.56 -0.24 5.64
C ALA A 248 -1.12 0.90 4.79
N LEU A 249 -1.63 1.91 5.45
CA LEU A 249 -1.85 3.25 4.89
C LEU A 249 -0.78 4.17 5.45
N GLN A 250 -0.06 4.88 4.57
CA GLN A 250 1.12 5.64 4.94
C GLN A 250 1.10 7.04 4.32
N ALA A 251 1.39 8.05 5.12
CA ALA A 251 1.87 9.32 4.61
C ALA A 251 3.40 9.24 4.55
N SER A 252 3.99 9.37 3.36
CA SER A 252 5.44 9.25 3.17
C SER A 252 5.97 10.21 2.12
N SER A 253 7.28 10.43 2.13
CA SER A 253 7.95 11.31 1.15
C SER A 253 7.87 10.80 -0.30
N ALA A 254 7.54 9.51 -0.52
CA ALA A 254 7.26 8.97 -1.86
C ALA A 254 6.17 9.76 -2.60
N LEU A 255 5.19 10.28 -1.84
CA LEU A 255 4.08 11.05 -2.38
C LEU A 255 4.52 12.41 -2.94
N HIS A 256 5.60 13.00 -2.41
CA HIS A 256 6.21 14.19 -2.99
C HIS A 256 6.61 13.96 -4.44
N GLN A 257 7.36 12.88 -4.67
CA GLN A 257 7.86 12.55 -6.00
C GLN A 257 6.73 12.18 -6.95
N THR A 258 5.79 11.32 -6.53
CA THR A 258 4.62 10.95 -7.35
C THR A 258 3.84 12.17 -7.82
N LEU A 259 3.49 13.09 -6.90
CA LEU A 259 2.71 14.28 -7.22
C LEU A 259 3.51 15.27 -8.09
N ARG A 260 4.82 15.41 -7.85
CA ARG A 260 5.68 16.25 -8.69
C ARG A 260 5.79 15.74 -10.11
N VAL A 261 6.00 14.44 -10.31
CA VAL A 261 6.05 13.83 -11.65
C VAL A 261 4.71 14.05 -12.37
N LEU A 262 3.59 13.87 -11.67
CA LEU A 262 2.26 14.15 -12.23
C LEU A 262 2.14 15.61 -12.70
N CYS A 263 2.50 16.59 -11.86
CA CYS A 263 2.48 18.00 -12.24
C CYS A 263 3.39 18.30 -13.44
N GLN A 264 4.58 17.68 -13.51
CA GLN A 264 5.53 17.88 -14.61
C GLN A 264 4.99 17.34 -15.93
N GLU A 265 4.44 16.12 -15.93
CA GLU A 265 3.86 15.51 -17.14
C GLU A 265 2.68 16.33 -17.66
N VAL A 266 1.83 16.81 -16.76
CA VAL A 266 0.68 17.65 -17.09
C VAL A 266 1.13 18.98 -17.66
N SER A 267 2.16 19.61 -17.07
CA SER A 267 2.66 20.92 -17.54
C SER A 267 3.36 20.82 -18.89
N ALA A 268 3.95 19.68 -19.21
CA ALA A 268 4.54 19.38 -20.52
C ALA A 268 3.49 19.03 -21.59
N SER A 269 2.23 18.84 -21.20
CA SER A 269 1.14 18.48 -22.09
C SER A 269 0.53 19.74 -22.74
N ASP A 270 0.24 19.71 -24.05
CA ASP A 270 -0.54 20.77 -24.70
C ASP A 270 -2.03 20.65 -24.36
N VAL A 271 -2.38 20.88 -23.10
CA VAL A 271 -3.75 20.68 -22.57
C VAL A 271 -4.77 21.56 -23.29
N ARG A 272 -4.36 22.74 -23.78
CA ARG A 272 -5.24 23.64 -24.56
C ARG A 272 -5.78 22.96 -25.81
N ARG A 273 -4.91 22.24 -26.53
CA ARG A 273 -5.31 21.49 -27.71
C ARG A 273 -6.35 20.42 -27.39
N TRP A 274 -6.28 19.79 -26.21
CA TRP A 274 -7.15 18.68 -25.81
C TRP A 274 -8.48 19.13 -25.19
N MET A 275 -8.47 20.24 -24.44
CA MET A 275 -9.68 20.86 -23.87
C MET A 275 -10.65 21.29 -24.99
N ASN A 276 -10.12 21.71 -26.14
CA ASN A 276 -10.92 22.02 -27.33
C ASN A 276 -11.64 20.80 -27.94
N PHE A 277 -11.20 19.57 -27.63
CA PHE A 277 -11.86 18.32 -28.03
C PHE A 277 -12.74 17.73 -26.92
N SER A 278 -12.77 18.35 -25.74
CA SER A 278 -13.63 17.93 -24.65
C SER A 278 -15.05 18.42 -24.91
N THR A 279 -16.02 17.50 -24.89
CA THR A 279 -17.45 17.85 -24.86
C THR A 279 -17.89 18.35 -23.48
N ALA A 280 -17.06 18.16 -22.45
CA ALA A 280 -17.26 18.73 -21.12
C ALA A 280 -16.63 20.11 -21.06
N ALA A 281 -17.41 21.11 -20.63
CA ALA A 281 -17.00 22.50 -20.43
C ALA A 281 -16.08 22.62 -19.20
N VAL A 282 -14.90 22.01 -19.24
CA VAL A 282 -13.86 22.27 -18.24
C VAL A 282 -13.18 23.57 -18.63
N GLU A 283 -13.25 24.58 -17.77
CA GLU A 283 -12.58 25.85 -18.03
C GLU A 283 -11.07 25.69 -17.83
N GLN A 284 -10.29 26.43 -18.62
CA GLN A 284 -8.84 26.38 -18.53
C GLN A 284 -8.33 26.81 -17.15
N ASP A 285 -9.03 27.73 -16.50
CA ASP A 285 -8.65 28.25 -15.20
C ASP A 285 -8.93 27.24 -14.08
N ASP A 286 -10.04 26.49 -14.13
CA ASP A 286 -10.30 25.36 -13.23
C ASP A 286 -9.18 24.32 -13.28
N PHE A 287 -8.70 24.01 -14.49
CA PHE A 287 -7.61 23.06 -14.66
C PHE A 287 -6.30 23.57 -14.05
N ARG A 288 -5.99 24.86 -14.22
CA ARG A 288 -4.79 25.48 -13.63
C ARG A 288 -4.86 25.47 -12.11
N GLU A 289 -6.02 25.82 -11.55
CA GLU A 289 -6.26 25.77 -10.10
C GLU A 289 -6.06 24.34 -9.56
N ALA A 290 -6.55 23.33 -10.27
CA ALA A 290 -6.33 21.93 -9.90
C ALA A 290 -4.84 21.56 -9.92
N VAL A 291 -4.07 21.98 -10.93
CA VAL A 291 -2.62 21.76 -10.98
C VAL A 291 -1.91 22.44 -9.81
N ASP A 292 -2.28 23.67 -9.47
CA ASP A 292 -1.68 24.44 -8.37
C ASP A 292 -2.02 23.84 -7.00
N THR A 293 -3.24 23.31 -6.86
CA THR A 293 -3.67 22.55 -5.68
C THR A 293 -2.83 21.30 -5.50
N VAL A 294 -2.64 20.52 -6.57
CA VAL A 294 -1.82 19.29 -6.55
C VAL A 294 -0.35 19.63 -6.24
N ARG A 295 0.18 20.72 -6.78
CA ARG A 295 1.54 21.18 -6.47
C ARG A 295 1.70 21.57 -5.00
N SER A 296 0.72 22.29 -4.46
CA SER A 296 0.68 22.67 -3.05
C SER A 296 0.62 21.44 -2.15
N LEU A 297 -0.20 20.45 -2.49
CA LEU A 297 -0.24 19.16 -1.79
C LEU A 297 1.12 18.46 -1.83
N ALA A 298 1.81 18.45 -2.98
CA ALA A 298 3.13 17.84 -3.10
C ALA A 298 4.14 18.44 -2.11
N HIS A 299 4.08 19.75 -1.86
CA HIS A 299 4.97 20.42 -0.90
C HIS A 299 4.78 19.93 0.54
N CYS A 300 3.57 19.49 0.93
CA CYS A 300 3.31 18.92 2.26
C CYS A 300 4.07 17.61 2.54
N TYR A 301 4.59 16.95 1.51
CA TYR A 301 5.37 15.70 1.63
C TYR A 301 6.87 15.90 1.45
N ARG A 302 7.33 17.13 1.26
CA ARG A 302 8.76 17.41 1.21
C ARG A 302 9.37 17.09 2.57
N GLU A 303 10.47 16.33 2.58
CA GLU A 303 11.26 16.15 3.79
C GLU A 303 11.84 17.51 4.17
N GLY A 304 11.78 17.88 5.45
CA GLY A 304 12.42 19.11 5.90
C GLY A 304 13.90 19.04 5.52
N GLU A 305 14.39 20.03 4.78
CA GLU A 305 15.80 20.38 4.85
C GLU A 305 16.03 20.65 6.34
N GLU A 306 16.88 19.85 6.97
CA GLU A 306 17.39 20.20 8.29
C GLU A 306 17.90 21.63 8.15
N SER A 307 17.27 22.56 8.85
CA SER A 307 17.84 23.86 9.11
C SER A 307 19.12 23.57 9.87
N ASP A 308 20.20 23.47 9.12
CA ASP A 308 21.58 23.44 9.57
C ASP A 308 21.90 24.85 10.11
N ASP A 309 21.09 25.33 11.06
CA ASP A 309 21.38 26.49 11.89
C ASP A 309 22.33 25.99 12.99
N SER A 310 23.57 25.73 12.55
CA SER A 310 24.73 25.73 13.42
C SER A 310 25.12 27.18 13.67
N ASP A 311 24.70 27.71 14.82
CA ASP A 311 25.38 28.81 15.51
C ASP A 311 25.81 28.34 16.90
#